data_AF-A0A2N2LA16-F1
#
_entry.id   AF-A0A2N2LA16-F1
#
_cell.length_a   1.000
_cell.length_b   1.000
_cell.length_c   1.000
_cell.angle_alpha   90.00
_cell.angle_beta   90.00
_cell.angle_gamma   90.00
#
_symmetry.space_group_name_H-M   'P 1'
#
loop_
_entity.id
_entity.type
_entity.pdbx_description
1 polymer ?
#
loop_
_entity_poly.entity_id
_entity_poly.type
_entity_poly.pdbx_seq_one_letter_code
_entity_poly.pdbx_strand_id
1 'polypeptide(L)'
;MRECRKRVDLDAIPPPPDRVAPPPCLHYIAAWGAGRGAMAEAVLWGLEGNRELLIRSLRPREVQASRIEACRVDLEAAARRFAHEVPSDVDGEAALFGDVHERNHVAREFAHFILGPDPIPPGMA
;
A
#
# COMPACT_ATOMS: atom_id res chain seq x y z
N MET A 1 15.39 -8.32 12.05
CA MET A 1 14.77 -7.85 10.78
C MET A 1 15.73 -7.79 9.57
N ARG A 2 16.83 -8.56 9.52
CA ARG A 2 17.69 -8.67 8.31
C ARG A 2 17.24 -9.77 7.34
N GLU A 3 16.46 -10.73 7.80
CA GLU A 3 16.09 -11.92 7.02
C GLU A 3 15.01 -11.64 5.96
N CYS A 4 14.06 -10.73 6.22
CA CYS A 4 13.00 -10.43 5.25
C CYS A 4 13.50 -9.65 4.03
N ARG A 5 14.52 -8.79 4.18
CA ARG A 5 15.09 -8.02 3.06
C ARG A 5 15.76 -8.92 2.01
N LYS A 6 16.29 -10.06 2.43
CA LYS A 6 16.93 -11.06 1.56
C LYS A 6 15.94 -11.97 0.84
N ARG A 7 14.68 -12.04 1.30
CA ARG A 7 13.60 -12.82 0.66
C ARG A 7 12.99 -12.11 -0.54
N VAL A 8 12.96 -10.78 -0.55
CA VAL A 8 12.42 -9.98 -1.66
C VAL A 8 13.11 -10.29 -3.00
N ASP A 9 14.42 -10.54 -3.00
CA ASP A 9 15.16 -10.92 -4.22
C ASP A 9 14.94 -12.39 -4.63
N LEU A 10 14.51 -13.25 -3.69
CA LEU A 10 14.29 -14.69 -3.93
C LEU A 10 12.85 -15.00 -4.36
N ASP A 11 11.86 -14.22 -3.92
CA ASP A 11 10.44 -14.39 -4.32
C ASP A 11 10.21 -14.05 -5.81
N ALA A 12 11.16 -13.36 -6.46
CA ALA A 12 11.16 -13.13 -7.91
C ALA A 12 11.62 -14.35 -8.73
N ILE A 13 12.18 -15.38 -8.08
CA ILE A 13 12.62 -16.62 -8.73
C ILE A 13 11.51 -17.66 -8.53
N PRO A 14 10.90 -18.19 -9.60
CA PRO A 14 9.90 -19.23 -9.45
C PRO A 14 10.51 -20.44 -8.71
N PRO A 15 9.84 -20.97 -7.67
CA PRO A 15 10.33 -22.14 -6.98
C PRO A 15 10.41 -23.33 -7.96
N PRO A 16 11.39 -24.23 -7.81
CA PRO A 16 11.43 -25.45 -8.61
C PRO A 16 10.15 -26.27 -8.37
N PRO A 17 9.70 -27.06 -9.36
CA PRO A 17 8.35 -27.66 -9.40
C PRO A 17 8.03 -28.62 -8.24
N ASP A 18 9.04 -29.02 -7.49
CA ASP A 18 9.01 -29.92 -6.34
C ASP A 18 8.99 -29.19 -4.98
N ARG A 19 9.03 -27.85 -4.96
CA ARG A 19 8.91 -27.05 -3.73
C ARG A 19 7.54 -26.40 -3.59
N VAL A 20 6.88 -26.67 -2.47
CA VAL A 20 5.73 -25.89 -2.02
C VAL A 20 6.19 -24.44 -1.82
N ALA A 21 5.55 -23.51 -2.54
CA ALA A 21 5.82 -22.09 -2.36
C ALA A 21 5.63 -21.71 -0.89
N PRO A 22 6.59 -21.00 -0.26
CA PRO A 22 6.43 -20.56 1.12
C PRO A 22 5.20 -19.65 1.22
N PRO A 23 4.46 -19.67 2.34
CA PRO A 23 3.31 -18.80 2.52
C PRO A 23 3.74 -17.33 2.42
N PRO A 24 2.89 -16.46 1.84
CA PRO A 24 3.19 -15.03 1.70
C PRO A 24 3.46 -14.43 3.08
N CYS A 25 4.53 -13.63 3.18
CA CYS A 25 4.81 -12.87 4.38
C CYS A 25 3.97 -11.59 4.37
N LEU A 26 2.99 -11.52 5.26
CA LEU A 26 2.25 -10.30 5.53
C LEU A 26 3.15 -9.30 6.28
N HIS A 27 3.17 -8.07 5.79
CA HIS A 27 3.92 -6.97 6.39
C HIS A 27 2.96 -5.90 6.89
N TYR A 28 3.30 -5.32 8.03
CA TYR A 28 2.61 -4.15 8.55
C TYR A 28 2.73 -2.98 7.55
N ILE A 29 1.60 -2.33 7.29
CA ILE A 29 1.52 -1.10 6.48
C ILE A 29 1.30 0.09 7.40
N ALA A 30 0.18 0.12 8.12
CA ALA A 30 -0.22 1.24 8.95
C ALA A 30 -1.26 0.84 10.01
N ALA A 31 -1.48 1.71 10.99
CA ALA A 31 -2.56 1.63 11.95
C ALA A 31 -3.14 3.04 12.16
N TRP A 32 -4.44 3.11 12.42
CA TRP A 32 -5.20 4.35 12.59
C TRP A 32 -6.16 4.25 13.77
N GLY A 33 -6.85 5.35 14.10
CA GLY A 33 -7.63 5.47 15.33
C GLY A 33 -6.71 5.75 16.54
N ALA A 34 -7.22 5.67 17.77
CA ALA A 34 -6.44 5.91 19.01
C ALA A 34 -5.70 7.26 19.08
N GLY A 35 -6.16 8.29 18.33
CA GLY A 35 -5.43 9.55 18.16
C GLY A 35 -4.31 9.52 17.10
N ARG A 36 -4.18 8.45 16.30
CA ARG A 36 -3.16 8.25 15.25
C ARG A 36 -3.58 8.73 13.85
N GLY A 37 -4.62 9.56 13.76
CA GLY A 37 -5.11 10.10 12.49
C GLY A 37 -6.04 9.15 11.73
N ALA A 38 -6.44 9.57 10.53
CA ALA A 38 -7.36 8.83 9.66
C ALA A 38 -6.63 7.74 8.85
N MET A 39 -7.38 6.71 8.45
CA MET A 39 -6.85 5.55 7.72
C MET A 39 -6.10 5.94 6.44
N ALA A 40 -6.70 6.78 5.59
CA ALA A 40 -6.10 7.17 4.31
C ALA A 40 -4.71 7.81 4.49
N GLU A 41 -4.56 8.70 5.47
CA GLU A 41 -3.32 9.41 5.74
C GLU A 41 -2.27 8.46 6.35
N ALA A 42 -2.68 7.64 7.33
CA ALA A 42 -1.82 6.64 7.95
C ALA A 42 -1.28 5.62 6.93
N VAL A 43 -2.14 5.12 6.04
CA VAL A 43 -1.76 4.16 4.99
C VAL A 43 -0.84 4.81 3.97
N LEU A 44 -1.15 6.02 3.50
CA LEU A 44 -0.29 6.74 2.55
C LEU A 44 1.12 6.94 3.13
N TRP A 45 1.23 7.31 4.40
CA TRP A 45 2.53 7.43 5.09
C TRP A 45 3.20 6.08 5.32
N GLY A 46 2.45 5.04 5.66
CA GLY A 46 2.95 3.66 5.79
C GLY A 46 3.51 3.07 4.49
N LEU A 47 3.13 3.64 3.35
CA LEU A 47 3.62 3.28 2.02
C LEU A 47 4.81 4.12 1.56
N GLU A 48 5.36 5.02 2.39
CA GLU A 48 6.56 5.79 2.07
C GLU A 48 7.71 4.87 1.61
N GLY A 49 8.30 5.21 0.45
CA GLY A 49 9.35 4.41 -0.18
C GLY A 49 8.86 3.16 -0.92
N ASN A 50 7.55 2.90 -1.01
CA ASN A 50 7.03 1.85 -1.89
C ASN A 50 7.36 2.18 -3.35
N ARG A 51 7.74 1.14 -4.11
CA ARG A 51 8.16 1.24 -5.52
C ARG A 51 7.14 1.96 -6.41
N GLU A 52 5.84 1.69 -6.24
CA GLU A 52 4.78 2.26 -7.08
C GLU A 52 4.60 3.76 -6.85
N LEU A 53 4.82 4.24 -5.62
CA LEU A 53 4.82 5.67 -5.32
C LEU A 53 6.07 6.34 -5.91
N LEU A 54 7.23 5.69 -5.79
CA LEU A 54 8.50 6.18 -6.34
C LEU A 54 8.45 6.33 -7.86
N ILE A 55 7.88 5.35 -8.59
CA ILE A 55 7.72 5.40 -10.05
C ILE A 55 6.92 6.65 -10.47
N ARG A 56 5.89 6.99 -9.70
CA ARG A 56 4.99 8.13 -9.96
C ARG A 56 5.46 9.43 -9.32
N SER A 57 6.64 9.44 -8.70
CA SER A 57 7.18 10.58 -7.94
C SER A 57 6.22 11.11 -6.88
N LEU A 58 5.37 10.25 -6.31
CA LEU A 58 4.48 10.60 -5.21
C LEU A 58 5.22 10.45 -3.88
N ARG A 59 5.40 11.56 -3.19
CA ARG A 59 5.98 11.58 -1.84
C ARG A 59 4.88 11.86 -0.82
N PRO A 60 4.50 10.89 0.02
CA PRO A 60 3.46 11.06 1.04
C PRO A 60 3.54 12.35 1.84
N ARG A 61 4.75 12.75 2.26
CA ARG A 61 5.00 13.98 3.04
C ARG A 61 4.72 15.29 2.29
N GLU A 62 4.69 15.24 0.97
CA GLU A 62 4.47 16.41 0.10
C GLU A 62 2.99 16.51 -0.35
N VAL A 63 2.18 15.49 -0.06
CA VAL A 63 0.74 15.50 -0.38
C VAL A 63 0.00 16.37 0.64
N GLN A 64 -0.71 17.38 0.14
CA GLN A 64 -1.55 18.22 0.99
C GLN A 64 -2.72 17.42 1.58
N ALA A 65 -3.00 17.60 2.87
CA ALA A 65 -4.11 16.92 3.56
C ALA A 65 -5.47 17.14 2.87
N SER A 66 -5.71 18.33 2.31
CA SER A 66 -6.93 18.63 1.54
C SER A 66 -7.11 17.74 0.31
N ARG A 67 -6.02 17.34 -0.34
CA ARG A 67 -6.06 16.42 -1.49
C ARG A 67 -6.35 14.99 -1.04
N ILE A 68 -5.80 14.56 0.09
CA ILE A 68 -6.10 13.24 0.69
C ILE A 68 -7.58 13.18 1.10
N GLU A 69 -8.07 14.24 1.74
CA GLU A 69 -9.46 14.33 2.18
C GLU A 69 -10.44 14.29 1.00
N ALA A 70 -10.12 14.97 -0.11
CA ALA A 70 -10.97 15.02 -1.30
C ALA A 70 -11.22 13.63 -1.93
N CYS A 71 -10.31 12.68 -1.77
CA CYS A 71 -10.46 11.30 -2.26
C CYS A 71 -10.43 10.24 -1.14
N ARG A 72 -10.67 10.64 0.12
CA ARG A 72 -10.53 9.76 1.29
C ARG A 72 -11.31 8.46 1.14
N VAL A 73 -12.58 8.55 0.71
CA VAL A 73 -13.46 7.38 0.59
C VAL A 73 -12.87 6.34 -0.37
N ASP A 74 -12.36 6.79 -1.52
CA ASP A 74 -11.76 5.91 -2.52
C ASP A 74 -10.44 5.30 -2.05
N LEU A 75 -9.60 6.10 -1.37
CA LEU A 75 -8.35 5.63 -0.77
C LEU A 75 -8.59 4.53 0.27
N GLU A 76 -9.52 4.77 1.19
CA GLU A 76 -9.85 3.78 2.22
C GLU A 76 -10.48 2.51 1.62
N ALA A 77 -11.36 2.66 0.62
CA ALA A 77 -11.94 1.53 -0.10
C ALA A 77 -10.85 0.70 -0.81
N ALA A 78 -9.88 1.34 -1.46
CA ALA A 78 -8.77 0.66 -2.10
C ALA A 78 -7.89 -0.09 -1.10
N ALA A 79 -7.56 0.52 0.04
CA ALA A 79 -6.80 -0.12 1.09
C ALA A 79 -7.49 -1.39 1.62
N ARG A 80 -8.81 -1.33 1.87
CA ARG A 80 -9.60 -2.50 2.30
C ARG A 80 -9.74 -3.58 1.23
N ARG A 81 -9.79 -3.17 -0.04
CA ARG A 81 -9.96 -4.08 -1.17
C ARG A 81 -8.71 -4.93 -1.41
N PHE A 82 -7.52 -4.34 -1.24
CA PHE A 82 -6.27 -4.94 -1.68
C PHE A 82 -5.35 -5.39 -0.55
N ALA A 83 -5.71 -5.15 0.71
CA ALA A 83 -4.92 -5.54 1.87
C ALA A 83 -5.83 -5.98 3.03
N HIS A 84 -5.21 -6.50 4.08
CA HIS A 84 -5.90 -7.11 5.21
C HIS A 84 -6.06 -6.10 6.36
N GLU A 85 -7.29 -5.64 6.56
CA GLU A 85 -7.66 -4.87 7.75
C GLU A 85 -7.86 -5.82 8.93
N VAL A 86 -7.18 -5.53 10.03
CA VAL A 86 -7.28 -6.23 11.32
C VAL A 86 -7.88 -5.24 12.32
N PRO A 87 -9.13 -5.46 12.77
CA PRO A 87 -9.76 -4.58 13.74
C PRO A 87 -9.09 -4.69 15.11
N SER A 88 -9.10 -3.59 15.86
CA SER A 88 -8.76 -3.52 17.28
C SER A 88 -9.98 -3.82 18.14
N ASP A 89 -9.76 -4.06 19.44
CA ASP A 89 -10.84 -4.16 20.43
C ASP A 89 -11.50 -2.80 20.73
N VAL A 90 -10.91 -1.70 20.23
CA VAL A 90 -11.42 -0.33 20.37
C VAL A 90 -12.10 0.10 19.07
N ASP A 91 -13.34 0.59 19.17
CA ASP A 91 -14.11 1.07 18.02
C ASP A 91 -13.35 2.16 17.25
N GLY A 92 -13.24 1.97 15.93
CA GLY A 92 -12.58 2.91 15.02
C GLY A 92 -11.05 2.77 14.95
N GLU A 93 -10.47 1.79 15.66
CA GLU A 93 -9.06 1.43 15.55
C GLU A 93 -8.87 0.16 14.72
N ALA A 94 -7.88 0.19 13.84
CA ALA A 94 -7.50 -0.97 13.06
C ALA A 94 -6.07 -0.82 12.52
N ALA A 95 -5.52 -1.93 12.06
CA ALA A 95 -4.24 -2.00 11.38
C ALA A 95 -4.39 -2.68 10.02
N LEU A 96 -3.56 -2.26 9.06
CA LEU A 96 -3.53 -2.84 7.72
C LEU A 96 -2.23 -3.61 7.53
N PHE A 97 -2.37 -4.84 7.06
CA PHE A 97 -1.27 -5.71 6.67
C PHE A 97 -1.40 -6.12 5.22
N GLY A 98 -0.27 -6.30 4.54
CA GLY A 98 -0.29 -6.85 3.20
C GLY A 98 1.04 -7.48 2.81
N ASP A 99 1.00 -8.43 1.90
CA ASP A 99 2.19 -8.93 1.22
C ASP A 99 2.76 -7.88 0.24
N VAL A 100 3.82 -8.25 -0.49
CA VAL A 100 4.48 -7.32 -1.42
C VAL A 100 3.57 -6.90 -2.59
N HIS A 101 2.75 -7.80 -3.11
CA HIS A 101 1.86 -7.52 -4.24
C HIS A 101 0.68 -6.65 -3.79
N GLU A 102 0.09 -6.98 -2.64
CA GLU A 102 -0.98 -6.23 -1.99
C GLU A 102 -0.53 -4.79 -1.69
N ARG A 103 0.64 -4.62 -1.07
CA ARG A 103 1.22 -3.30 -0.81
C ARG A 103 1.44 -2.49 -2.08
N ASN A 104 1.92 -3.13 -3.15
CA ASN A 104 2.11 -2.46 -4.43
C ASN A 104 0.76 -2.10 -5.06
N HIS A 105 -0.27 -2.94 -4.94
CA HIS A 105 -1.61 -2.62 -5.42
C HIS A 105 -2.21 -1.43 -4.68
N VAL A 106 -2.17 -1.42 -3.34
CA VAL A 106 -2.62 -0.27 -2.54
C VAL A 106 -1.88 1.00 -2.96
N ALA A 107 -0.54 0.95 -3.06
CA ALA A 107 0.26 2.10 -3.48
C ALA A 107 -0.08 2.61 -4.89
N ARG A 108 -0.34 1.71 -5.84
CA ARG A 108 -0.75 2.05 -7.20
C ARG A 108 -2.08 2.78 -7.24
N GLU A 109 -3.08 2.25 -6.54
CA GLU A 109 -4.42 2.86 -6.46
C GLU A 109 -4.36 4.21 -5.74
N PHE A 110 -3.59 4.30 -4.64
CA PHE A 110 -3.39 5.57 -3.93
C PHE A 110 -2.79 6.63 -4.85
N ALA A 111 -1.75 6.27 -5.61
CA ALA A 111 -1.16 7.19 -6.56
C ALA A 111 -2.14 7.59 -7.67
N HIS A 112 -2.94 6.64 -8.17
CA HIS A 112 -3.98 6.90 -9.16
C HIS A 112 -5.03 7.90 -8.65
N PHE A 113 -5.55 7.73 -7.44
CA PHE A 113 -6.54 8.66 -6.90
C PHE A 113 -5.96 10.03 -6.56
N ILE A 114 -4.69 10.11 -6.15
CA ILE A 114 -4.06 11.37 -5.73
C ILE A 114 -3.54 12.19 -6.93
N LEU A 115 -2.96 11.53 -7.93
CA LEU A 115 -2.31 12.16 -9.08
C LEU A 115 -3.16 12.12 -10.36
N GLY A 116 -4.14 11.23 -10.42
CA GLY A 116 -4.90 10.91 -11.62
C GLY A 116 -4.34 9.71 -12.39
N PRO A 117 -4.94 9.36 -13.55
CA PRO A 117 -4.46 8.28 -14.39
C PRO A 117 -3.03 8.53 -14.87
N ASP A 118 -2.29 7.43 -15.11
CA ASP A 118 -0.99 7.51 -15.75
C ASP A 118 -1.16 8.20 -17.12
N PRO A 119 -0.27 9.14 -17.48
CA PRO A 119 -0.37 9.82 -18.77
C PRO A 119 -0.26 8.78 -19.89
N ILE A 120 -1.30 8.68 -20.73
CA ILE A 120 -1.28 7.83 -21.92
C ILE A 120 -0.22 8.40 -22.86
N PRO A 121 0.79 7.63 -23.29
CA PRO A 121 1.75 8.07 -24.30
C PRO A 121 1.00 8.53 -25.56
N PRO A 122 1.36 9.68 -26.15
CA PRO A 122 0.72 10.15 -27.38
C PRO A 122 0.95 9.11 -28.49
N GLY A 123 -0.14 8.48 -28.97
CA GLY A 123 -0.10 7.44 -30.02
C GLY A 123 -0.94 6.18 -29.77
N MET A 124 -1.65 6.08 -28.63
CA MET A 124 -2.54 4.94 -28.33
C MET A 124 -4.00 5.37 -28.07
N ALA A 125 -4.51 6.36 -28.82
CA ALA A 125 -5.91 6.76 -28.83
C ALA A 125 -6.53 6.49 -30.20
#